data_AF-A0A7K4AQP0-F1
#
_entry.id   AF-A0A7K4AQP0-F1
#
_cell.length_a   1.000
_cell.length_b   1.000
_cell.length_c   1.000
_cell.angle_alpha   90.00
_cell.angle_beta   90.00
_cell.angle_gamma   90.00
#
_symmetry.space_group_name_H-M   'P 1'
#
loop_
_entity.id
_entity.type
_entity.pdbx_description
1 polymer ?
#
loop_
_entity_poly.entity_id
_entity_poly.type
_entity_poly.pdbx_seq_one_letter_code
_entity_poly.pdbx_strand_id
1 'polypeptide(L)'
;MAQGDPIEELRQTFSSRSFRSGFLKITILRLVSERPMHGYAIMKEIERLTRMNWKPSPGSVYPTLRDLQALDLVTSREEGRKLIYEITPRGSEALTAALDRVREGIEMLQNLIEYQAE
;
A
#
# COMPACT_ATOMS: atom_id res chain seq x y z
N MET A 1 -6.76 33.36 6.17
CA MET A 1 -6.68 31.92 5.85
C MET A 1 -6.70 31.18 7.17
N ALA A 2 -7.82 30.59 7.56
CA ALA A 2 -7.93 29.92 8.86
C ALA A 2 -7.03 28.68 8.84
N GLN A 3 -6.07 28.62 9.76
CA GLN A 3 -5.33 27.38 10.08
C GLN A 3 -6.35 26.39 10.66
N GLY A 4 -6.28 25.12 10.29
CA GLY A 4 -7.25 24.10 10.69
C GLY A 4 -7.26 23.85 12.19
N ASP A 5 -8.23 23.06 12.68
CA ASP A 5 -8.24 22.60 14.08
C ASP A 5 -7.01 21.70 14.32
N PRO A 6 -6.08 22.07 15.23
CA PRO A 6 -4.87 21.28 15.49
C PRO A 6 -5.16 19.85 15.95
N ILE A 7 -6.30 19.61 16.61
CA ILE A 7 -6.70 18.25 17.04
C ILE A 7 -7.03 17.40 15.82
N GLU A 8 -7.71 17.98 14.84
CA GLU A 8 -8.05 17.28 13.60
C GLU A 8 -6.80 17.05 12.74
N GLU A 9 -5.85 17.99 12.72
CA GLU A 9 -4.55 17.79 12.07
C GLU A 9 -3.79 16.61 12.67
N LEU A 10 -3.73 16.49 14.01
CA LEU A 10 -3.10 15.35 14.69
C LEU A 10 -3.82 14.04 14.39
N ARG A 11 -5.16 14.04 14.30
CA ARG A 11 -5.94 12.85 13.90
C ARG A 11 -5.64 12.40 12.47
N GLN A 12 -5.24 13.31 11.61
CA GLN A 12 -4.90 13.04 10.22
C GLN A 12 -3.44 12.63 10.00
N THR A 13 -2.63 12.43 11.05
CA THR A 13 -1.20 12.07 10.97
C THR A 13 -0.95 10.88 10.03
N PHE A 14 -1.75 9.82 10.12
CA PHE A 14 -1.63 8.64 9.24
C PHE A 14 -2.37 8.78 7.89
N SER A 15 -3.08 9.88 7.68
CA SER A 15 -3.76 10.22 6.44
C SER A 15 -2.90 11.05 5.48
N SER A 16 -1.58 11.13 5.69
CA SER A 16 -0.71 11.85 4.76
C SER A 16 -0.68 11.18 3.38
N ARG A 17 -0.53 11.99 2.32
CA ARG A 17 -0.45 11.49 0.93
C ARG A 17 0.74 10.54 0.75
N SER A 18 1.88 10.88 1.36
CA SER A 18 3.11 10.08 1.30
C SER A 18 2.92 8.72 1.96
N PHE A 19 2.28 8.68 3.13
CA PHE A 19 1.95 7.42 3.82
C PHE A 19 1.07 6.53 2.95
N ARG A 20 -0.03 7.07 2.39
CA ARG A 20 -0.93 6.31 1.51
C ARG A 20 -0.25 5.79 0.25
N SER A 21 0.65 6.56 -0.35
CA SER A 21 1.37 6.14 -1.56
C SER A 21 2.36 5.00 -1.29
N GLY A 22 3.13 5.08 -0.20
CA GLY A 22 4.01 3.99 0.23
C GLY A 22 3.22 2.73 0.59
N PHE A 23 2.15 2.88 1.35
CA PHE A 23 1.27 1.78 1.72
C PHE A 23 0.61 1.11 0.50
N LEU A 24 0.23 1.87 -0.52
CA LEU A 24 -0.32 1.33 -1.76
C LEU A 24 0.67 0.42 -2.49
N LYS A 25 1.96 0.78 -2.57
CA LYS A 25 3.00 -0.07 -3.19
C LYS A 25 3.10 -1.44 -2.50
N ILE A 26 3.22 -1.43 -1.17
CA ILE A 26 3.32 -2.65 -0.36
C ILE A 26 2.04 -3.50 -0.51
N THR A 27 0.88 -2.84 -0.50
CA THR A 27 -0.41 -3.54 -0.64
C THR A 27 -0.54 -4.21 -2.00
N ILE A 28 -0.18 -3.52 -3.09
CA ILE A 28 -0.20 -4.09 -4.44
C ILE A 28 0.73 -5.30 -4.52
N LEU A 29 1.98 -5.18 -4.06
CA LEU A 29 2.94 -6.29 -4.03
C LEU A 29 2.39 -7.48 -3.25
N ARG A 30 1.81 -7.25 -2.07
CA ARG A 30 1.21 -8.32 -1.27
C ARG A 30 0.07 -9.03 -1.98
N LEU A 31 -0.75 -8.31 -2.74
CA LEU A 31 -1.84 -8.94 -3.48
C LEU A 31 -1.33 -9.78 -4.63
N VAL A 32 -0.42 -9.25 -5.45
CA VAL A 32 0.10 -9.97 -6.61
C VAL A 32 1.08 -11.09 -6.24
N SER A 33 1.57 -11.14 -4.99
CA SER A 33 2.33 -12.29 -4.47
C SER A 33 1.46 -13.50 -4.15
N GLU A 34 0.19 -13.30 -3.84
CA GLU A 34 -0.74 -14.41 -3.57
C GLU A 34 -1.27 -15.04 -4.86
N ARG A 35 -1.57 -14.19 -5.86
CA ARG A 35 -2.00 -14.62 -7.19
C ARG A 35 -1.85 -13.50 -8.23
N PRO A 36 -1.68 -13.84 -9.51
CA PRO A 36 -1.74 -12.85 -10.58
C PRO A 36 -3.09 -12.13 -10.61
N MET A 37 -3.10 -10.81 -10.81
CA MET A 37 -4.32 -10.00 -10.82
C MET A 37 -4.27 -8.87 -11.85
N HIS A 38 -5.41 -8.54 -12.44
CA HIS A 38 -5.55 -7.30 -13.21
C HIS A 38 -5.78 -6.09 -12.29
N GLY A 39 -5.45 -4.88 -12.78
CA GLY A 39 -5.52 -3.63 -11.98
C GLY A 39 -6.88 -3.39 -11.27
N TYR A 40 -8.00 -3.70 -11.92
CA TYR A 40 -9.32 -3.57 -11.28
C TYR A 40 -9.58 -4.57 -10.14
N ALA A 41 -9.03 -5.78 -10.21
CA ALA A 41 -9.17 -6.78 -9.15
C ALA A 41 -8.37 -6.34 -7.92
N ILE A 42 -7.17 -5.78 -8.15
CA ILE A 42 -6.35 -5.16 -7.11
C ILE A 42 -7.15 -4.07 -6.38
N MET A 43 -7.77 -3.12 -7.11
CA MET A 43 -8.61 -2.07 -6.50
C MET A 43 -9.74 -2.64 -5.63
N LYS A 44 -10.48 -3.63 -6.13
CA LYS A 44 -11.56 -4.30 -5.39
C LYS A 44 -11.06 -5.02 -4.14
N GLU A 45 -9.91 -5.68 -4.25
CA GLU A 45 -9.36 -6.45 -3.14
C GLU A 45 -8.87 -5.54 -2.01
N ILE A 46 -8.27 -4.40 -2.35
CA ILE A 46 -7.90 -3.36 -1.37
C ILE A 46 -9.14 -2.81 -0.66
N GLU A 47 -10.20 -2.48 -1.40
CA GLU A 47 -11.48 -2.03 -0.84
C GLU A 47 -12.08 -3.08 0.12
N ARG A 48 -12.02 -4.36 -0.25
CA ARG A 48 -12.48 -5.47 0.59
C ARG A 48 -11.66 -5.61 1.87
N LEU A 49 -10.33 -5.63 1.76
CA LEU A 49 -9.42 -5.82 2.90
C LEU A 49 -9.49 -4.65 3.89
N THR A 50 -9.70 -3.44 3.39
CA THR A 50 -9.88 -2.25 4.24
C THR A 50 -11.30 -2.05 4.74
N ARG A 51 -12.21 -3.02 4.54
CA ARG A 51 -13.63 -2.94 4.95
C ARG A 51 -14.32 -1.65 4.49
N MET A 52 -14.12 -1.27 3.22
CA MET A 52 -14.63 -0.04 2.59
C MET A 52 -13.99 1.27 3.09
N ASN A 53 -13.06 1.24 4.05
CA ASN A 53 -12.40 2.46 4.52
C ASN A 53 -11.48 3.09 3.47
N TRP A 54 -10.97 2.30 2.50
CA TRP A 54 -10.10 2.84 1.47
C TRP A 54 -10.24 2.11 0.13
N LYS A 55 -10.64 2.86 -0.90
CA LYS A 55 -10.62 2.41 -2.29
C LYS A 55 -9.66 3.28 -3.09
N PRO A 56 -8.48 2.78 -3.50
CA PRO A 56 -7.59 3.55 -4.36
C PRO A 56 -8.21 3.73 -5.75
N SER A 57 -8.02 4.91 -6.33
CA SER A 57 -8.54 5.22 -7.67
C SER A 57 -7.68 4.61 -8.77
N PRO A 58 -8.21 4.42 -10.00
CA PRO A 58 -7.40 4.05 -11.16
C PRO A 58 -6.18 4.95 -11.35
N GLY A 59 -6.34 6.26 -11.14
CA GLY A 59 -5.28 7.26 -11.23
C GLY A 59 -4.18 7.15 -10.16
N SER A 60 -4.38 6.33 -9.13
CA SER A 60 -3.34 5.97 -8.15
C SER A 60 -2.74 4.58 -8.41
N VAL A 61 -3.58 3.60 -8.75
CA VAL A 61 -3.14 2.21 -8.93
C VAL A 61 -2.29 2.03 -10.20
N TYR A 62 -2.71 2.56 -11.35
CA TYR A 62 -1.97 2.34 -12.59
C TYR A 62 -0.59 3.02 -12.62
N PRO A 63 -0.43 4.27 -12.14
CA PRO A 63 0.91 4.83 -11.96
C PRO A 63 1.77 4.01 -11.00
N THR A 64 1.19 3.52 -9.89
CA THR A 64 1.93 2.70 -8.93
C THR A 64 2.38 1.37 -9.54
N LEU A 65 1.54 0.72 -10.34
CA LEU A 65 1.92 -0.51 -11.07
C LEU A 65 3.07 -0.23 -12.06
N ARG A 66 3.02 0.89 -12.78
CA ARG A 66 4.12 1.29 -13.68
C ARG A 66 5.43 1.53 -12.91
N ASP A 67 5.36 2.20 -11.76
CA ASP A 67 6.54 2.39 -10.90
C ASP A 67 7.13 1.05 -10.44
N LEU A 68 6.28 0.11 -10.01
CA LEU A 68 6.71 -1.21 -9.56
C LEU A 68 7.33 -2.04 -10.70
N GLN A 69 6.80 -1.92 -11.92
CA GLN A 69 7.38 -2.55 -13.11
C GLN A 69 8.73 -1.92 -13.48
N ALA A 70 8.85 -0.59 -13.42
CA ALA A 70 10.11 0.10 -13.70
C ALA A 70 11.23 -0.28 -12.72
N LEU A 71 10.86 -0.71 -11.51
CA LEU A 71 11.77 -1.22 -10.49
C LEU A 71 11.99 -2.74 -10.55
N ASP A 72 11.40 -3.43 -11.54
CA ASP A 72 11.45 -4.90 -11.69
C ASP A 72 10.88 -5.66 -10.47
N LEU A 73 9.89 -5.07 -9.79
CA LEU A 73 9.22 -5.71 -8.65
C LEU A 73 7.95 -6.44 -9.06
N VAL A 74 7.40 -6.09 -10.22
CA VAL A 74 6.19 -6.67 -10.81
C VAL A 74 6.43 -6.85 -12.30
N THR A 75 5.94 -7.96 -12.86
CA THR A 75 5.82 -8.17 -14.31
C THR A 75 4.36 -8.13 -14.73
N SER A 76 4.10 -7.98 -16.04
CA SER A 76 2.75 -8.08 -16.57
C SER A 76 2.71 -8.90 -17.86
N ARG A 77 1.62 -9.63 -18.06
CA ARG A 77 1.27 -10.26 -19.34
C ARG A 77 -0.07 -9.77 -19.83
N GLU A 78 -0.25 -9.75 -21.14
CA GLU A 78 -1.54 -9.46 -21.76
C GLU A 78 -2.47 -10.68 -21.69
N GLU A 79 -3.71 -10.44 -21.29
CA GLU A 79 -4.81 -11.39 -21.38
C GLU A 79 -6.00 -10.67 -22.01
N GLY A 80 -6.13 -10.84 -23.33
CA GLY A 80 -7.09 -10.09 -24.15
C GLY A 80 -6.78 -8.59 -24.15
N ARG A 81 -7.65 -7.78 -23.53
CA ARG A 81 -7.48 -6.31 -23.43
C ARG A 81 -6.97 -5.85 -22.06
N LYS A 82 -6.61 -6.78 -21.18
CA LYS A 82 -6.22 -6.50 -19.79
C LYS A 82 -4.78 -6.92 -19.57
N LEU A 83 -4.09 -6.18 -18.72
CA LEU A 83 -2.81 -6.60 -18.16
C LEU A 83 -3.04 -7.36 -16.86
N ILE A 84 -2.45 -8.55 -16.76
CA ILE A 84 -2.36 -9.34 -15.55
C ILE A 84 -0.98 -9.11 -14.95
N TYR A 85 -0.96 -8.65 -13.70
CA TYR A 85 0.26 -8.35 -12.96
C TYR A 85 0.61 -9.49 -12.03
N GLU A 86 1.90 -9.77 -11.90
CA GLU A 86 2.45 -10.83 -11.07
C GLU A 86 3.75 -10.36 -10.43
N ILE A 87 4.02 -10.79 -9.19
CA ILE A 87 5.25 -10.40 -8.49
C ILE A 87 6.47 -11.08 -9.13
N THR A 88 7.61 -10.40 -9.16
CA THR A 88 8.90 -10.99 -9.54
C THR A 88 9.63 -11.57 -8.31
N PRO A 89 10.69 -12.38 -8.48
CA PRO A 89 11.53 -12.79 -7.36
C PRO A 89 12.08 -11.59 -6.55
N ARG A 90 12.59 -10.57 -7.25
CA ARG A 90 13.04 -9.31 -6.63
C ARG A 90 11.91 -8.58 -5.91
N GLY A 91 10.71 -8.58 -6.48
CA GLY A 91 9.51 -8.06 -5.84
C GLY A 91 9.17 -8.78 -4.53
N SER A 92 9.34 -10.10 -4.49
CA SER A 92 9.11 -10.90 -3.29
C SER A 92 10.09 -10.56 -2.18
N GLU A 93 11.39 -10.42 -2.50
CA GLU A 93 12.40 -9.96 -1.54
C GLU A 93 12.08 -8.57 -1.00
N ALA A 94 11.73 -7.63 -1.89
CA ALA A 94 11.35 -6.27 -1.51
C ALA A 94 10.08 -6.25 -0.64
N LEU A 95 9.11 -7.12 -0.92
CA LEU A 95 7.89 -7.26 -0.12
C LEU A 95 8.22 -7.76 1.30
N THR A 96 9.05 -8.78 1.43
CA THR A 96 9.48 -9.32 2.73
C THR A 96 10.13 -8.22 3.58
N ALA A 97 11.14 -7.54 3.03
CA ALA A 97 11.82 -6.44 3.72
C ALA A 97 10.86 -5.30 4.12
N ALA A 98 9.92 -4.95 3.25
CA ALA A 98 8.94 -3.93 3.54
C ALA A 98 7.97 -4.35 4.66
N LEU A 99 7.51 -5.60 4.67
CA LEU A 99 6.62 -6.12 5.71
C LEU A 99 7.31 -6.20 7.07
N ASP A 100 8.58 -6.59 7.11
CA ASP A 100 9.37 -6.59 8.35
C ASP A 100 9.48 -5.17 8.91
N ARG A 101 9.77 -4.18 8.05
CA ARG A 101 9.81 -2.78 8.47
C ARG A 101 8.46 -2.26 8.97
N VAL A 102 7.35 -2.69 8.35
CA VAL A 102 6.00 -2.33 8.80
C VAL A 102 5.70 -2.94 10.18
N ARG A 103 6.10 -4.19 10.43
CA ARG A 103 5.93 -4.86 11.73
C ARG A 103 6.68 -4.12 12.83
N GLU A 104 7.97 -3.83 12.61
CA GLU A 104 8.78 -3.04 13.55
C GLU A 104 8.15 -1.68 13.86
N GLY A 105 7.63 -1.01 12.83
CA GLY A 105 6.96 0.28 12.99
C GLY A 105 5.67 0.19 13.81
N ILE A 106 4.87 -0.86 13.61
CA ILE A 106 3.65 -1.11 14.40
C ILE A 106 4.02 -1.37 15.86
N GLU A 107 5.01 -2.21 16.12
CA GLU A 107 5.49 -2.50 17.48
C GLU A 107 6.00 -1.22 18.19
N MET A 108 6.78 -0.39 17.49
CA MET A 108 7.23 0.90 18.01
C MET A 108 6.05 1.80 18.40
N LEU A 109 5.03 1.90 17.54
CA LEU A 109 3.84 2.71 17.81
C LEU A 109 3.00 2.15 18.95
N GLN A 110 2.90 0.82 19.08
CA GLN A 110 2.23 0.17 20.21
C GLN A 110 2.93 0.51 21.52
N ASN A 111 4.26 0.38 21.58
CA ASN A 111 5.04 0.76 22.75
C ASN A 111 4.86 2.24 23.12
N LEU A 112 4.73 3.13 22.11
CA LEU A 112 4.46 4.55 22.33
C LEU A 112 3.06 4.79 22.90
N ILE A 113 2.04 4.07 22.39
CA ILE A 113 0.66 4.17 22.88
C ILE A 113 0.54 3.67 24.31
N GLU A 114 1.27 2.61 24.65
CA GLU A 114 1.27 1.97 25.96
C GLU A 114 2.21 2.67 26.96
N TYR A 115 3.02 3.64 26.51
CA TYR A 115 3.93 4.38 27.36
C TYR A 115 3.20 5.06 28.52
N GLN A 116 3.63 4.75 29.75
CA GLN A 116 3.23 5.46 30.97
C GLN A 116 4.52 5.98 31.61
N ALA A 117 4.54 7.26 32.01
CA ALA A 117 5.62 7.79 32.82
C ALA A 117 5.45 7.27 34.26
N GLU A 118 6.54 6.82 34.87
CA GLU A 118 6.58 6.48 36.31
C GLU A 118 6.31 7.70 37.21
#